data_AF-A0A1F6DFI9-F1
#
_entry.id   AF-A0A1F6DFI9-F1
#
_cell.length_a   1.000
_cell.length_b   1.000
_cell.length_c   1.000
_cell.angle_alpha   90.00
_cell.angle_beta   90.00
_cell.angle_gamma   90.00
#
_symmetry.space_group_name_H-M   'P 1'
#
loop_
_entity.id
_entity.type
_entity.pdbx_description
1 polymer ?
#
loop_
_entity_poly.entity_id
_entity_poly.type
_entity_poly.pdbx_seq_one_letter_code
_entity_poly.pdbx_strand_id
1 'polypeptide(L)'
;MDLQTLIMIGHVVGTILGTGGATIAEVQVNIALKDGTVDASERALMHANYWMIRLGLALIILSGIVLVWTLYQSGETWALTSAKILTKEIITAVIILNAVAMTYRFVPLWLAAAVSFTSWWGATLLGLTGRLPFTLVEYLFGYVVAIFVAAGILQLMRKWIAGAEQAT
;
A
#
# COMPACT_ATOMS: atom_id res chain seq x y z
N MET A 1 -14.84 -24.45 8.61
CA MET A 1 -14.42 -23.03 8.52
C MET A 1 -15.61 -22.24 8.02
N ASP A 2 -16.03 -21.20 8.74
CA ASP A 2 -17.17 -20.38 8.32
C ASP A 2 -16.78 -19.37 7.22
N LEU A 3 -17.80 -18.77 6.59
CA LEU A 3 -17.63 -17.80 5.51
C LEU A 3 -16.87 -16.55 5.96
N GLN A 4 -17.08 -16.08 7.20
CA GLN A 4 -16.41 -14.90 7.73
C GLN A 4 -14.90 -15.13 7.82
N THR A 5 -14.48 -16.31 8.29
CA THR A 5 -13.08 -16.71 8.37
C THR A 5 -12.44 -16.76 6.98
N LEU A 6 -13.13 -17.31 5.97
CA LEU A 6 -12.67 -17.30 4.59
C LEU A 6 -12.45 -15.88 4.05
N ILE A 7 -13.39 -14.97 4.31
CA ILE A 7 -13.28 -13.57 3.89
C ILE A 7 -12.10 -12.88 4.59
N MET A 8 -11.92 -13.11 5.89
CA MET A 8 -10.78 -12.56 6.64
C MET A 8 -9.44 -13.07 6.12
N ILE A 9 -9.33 -14.37 5.82
CA ILE A 9 -8.14 -14.95 5.18
C ILE A 9 -7.88 -14.27 3.84
N GLY A 10 -8.91 -14.14 2.99
CA GLY A 10 -8.79 -13.44 1.71
C GLY A 10 -8.33 -11.99 1.87
N HIS A 11 -8.84 -11.28 2.89
CA HIS A 11 -8.43 -9.90 3.20
C HIS A 11 -6.96 -9.81 3.62
N VAL A 12 -6.51 -10.72 4.48
CA VAL A 12 -5.11 -10.80 4.93
C VAL A 12 -4.20 -11.14 3.76
N VAL A 13 -4.55 -12.12 2.94
CA VAL A 13 -3.81 -12.47 1.71
C VAL A 13 -3.72 -11.27 0.78
N GLY A 14 -4.83 -10.56 0.54
CA GLY A 14 -4.83 -9.34 -0.27
C GLY A 14 -3.88 -8.27 0.26
N THR A 15 -3.87 -8.08 1.58
CA THR A 15 -3.00 -7.12 2.26
C THR A 15 -1.51 -7.50 2.12
N ILE A 16 -1.19 -8.79 2.23
CA ILE A 16 0.18 -9.33 2.04
C ILE A 16 0.63 -9.16 0.59
N LEU A 17 -0.21 -9.51 -0.39
CA LEU A 17 0.13 -9.37 -1.82
C LEU A 17 0.38 -7.91 -2.19
N GLY A 18 -0.46 -7.00 -1.71
CA GLY A 18 -0.28 -5.58 -1.97
C GLY A 18 0.97 -5.00 -1.31
N THR A 19 1.23 -5.33 -0.04
CA THR A 19 2.39 -4.82 0.71
C THR A 19 3.71 -5.43 0.23
N GLY A 20 3.73 -6.73 -0.02
CA GLY A 20 4.86 -7.41 -0.66
C GLY A 20 5.12 -6.83 -2.05
N GLY A 21 4.07 -6.62 -2.85
CA GLY A 21 4.20 -6.05 -4.19
C GLY A 21 4.70 -4.62 -4.20
N ALA A 22 4.19 -3.76 -3.30
CA ALA A 22 4.68 -2.40 -3.15
C ALA A 22 6.17 -2.37 -2.73
N THR A 23 6.58 -3.29 -1.85
CA THR A 23 7.99 -3.42 -1.44
C THR A 23 8.88 -3.87 -2.60
N ILE A 24 8.46 -4.89 -3.35
CA ILE A 24 9.18 -5.38 -4.53
C ILE A 24 9.21 -4.31 -5.63
N ALA A 25 8.15 -3.50 -5.77
CA ALA A 25 8.09 -2.43 -6.76
C ALA A 25 9.18 -1.39 -6.52
N GLU A 26 9.44 -1.01 -5.27
CA GLU A 26 10.53 -0.08 -4.95
C GLU A 26 11.90 -0.66 -5.32
N VAL A 27 12.13 -1.95 -5.05
CA VAL A 27 13.38 -2.62 -5.45
C VAL A 27 13.53 -2.62 -6.97
N GLN A 28 12.50 -3.02 -7.70
CA GLN A 28 12.51 -3.06 -9.16
C GLN A 28 12.67 -1.68 -9.79
N VAL A 29 12.02 -0.64 -9.25
CA VAL A 29 12.18 0.74 -9.74
C VAL A 29 13.61 1.22 -9.55
N ASN A 30 14.26 0.88 -8.43
CA ASN A 30 15.66 1.26 -8.22
C ASN A 30 16.62 0.54 -9.16
N ILE A 31 16.35 -0.73 -9.48
CA ILE A 31 17.13 -1.50 -10.46
C ILE A 31 16.93 -0.91 -11.87
N ALA A 32 15.69 -0.68 -12.28
CA ALA A 32 15.34 -0.17 -13.61
C ALA A 32 15.80 1.29 -13.86
N LEU A 33 16.04 2.06 -12.80
CA LEU A 33 16.59 3.42 -12.89
C LEU A 33 18.13 3.43 -12.85
N LYS A 34 18.78 2.29 -12.67
CA LYS A 34 20.23 2.18 -12.49
C LYS A 34 21.00 2.55 -13.76
N ASP A 35 20.63 1.97 -14.89
CA ASP A 35 21.27 2.17 -16.20
C ASP A 35 20.49 3.13 -17.11
N GLY A 36 19.33 3.61 -16.65
CA GLY A 36 18.44 4.50 -17.39
C GLY A 36 17.64 3.81 -18.49
N THR A 37 17.71 2.48 -18.62
CA THR A 37 17.03 1.71 -19.67
C THR A 37 16.34 0.48 -19.11
N VAL A 38 15.02 0.38 -19.27
CA VAL A 38 14.26 -0.80 -18.81
C VAL A 38 14.23 -1.88 -19.88
N ASP A 39 14.94 -2.98 -19.64
CA ASP A 39 14.98 -4.10 -20.58
C ASP A 39 13.67 -4.93 -20.58
N ALA A 40 13.55 -5.87 -21.53
CA ALA A 40 12.34 -6.67 -21.69
C ALA A 40 12.05 -7.59 -20.48
N SER A 41 13.09 -8.14 -19.86
CA SER A 41 13.00 -8.99 -18.67
C SER A 41 12.59 -8.19 -17.44
N GLU A 42 13.20 -7.01 -17.23
CA GLU A 42 12.83 -6.09 -16.14
C GLU A 42 11.39 -5.63 -16.28
N ARG A 43 10.99 -5.26 -17.50
CA ARG A 43 9.61 -4.89 -17.81
C ARG A 43 8.64 -6.02 -17.51
N ALA A 44 8.96 -7.26 -17.87
CA ALA A 44 8.13 -8.42 -17.56
C ALA A 44 7.97 -8.64 -16.04
N LEU A 45 9.06 -8.51 -15.28
CA LEU A 45 9.05 -8.60 -13.82
C LEU A 45 8.22 -7.48 -13.17
N MET A 46 8.34 -6.25 -13.67
CA MET A 46 7.52 -5.13 -13.23
C MET A 46 6.03 -5.36 -13.51
N HIS A 47 5.68 -5.86 -14.71
CA HIS A 47 4.28 -6.19 -15.04
C HIS A 47 3.71 -7.28 -14.12
N ALA A 48 4.46 -8.34 -13.86
CA ALA A 48 4.04 -9.40 -12.94
C ALA A 48 3.79 -8.84 -11.53
N ASN A 49 4.69 -7.98 -11.05
CA ASN A 49 4.54 -7.33 -9.75
C ASN A 49 3.34 -6.38 -9.70
N TYR A 50 3.11 -5.56 -10.73
CA TYR A 50 1.91 -4.72 -10.82
C TYR A 50 0.62 -5.55 -10.83
N TRP A 51 0.63 -6.72 -11.48
CA TRP A 51 -0.51 -7.62 -11.47
C TRP A 51 -0.77 -8.17 -10.05
N MET A 52 0.28 -8.54 -9.32
CA MET A 52 0.18 -8.97 -7.92
C MET A 52 -0.42 -7.87 -7.02
N ILE A 53 0.04 -6.61 -7.16
CA ILE A 53 -0.52 -5.46 -6.41
C ILE A 53 -2.01 -5.28 -6.73
N ARG A 54 -2.40 -5.38 -8.01
CA ARG A 54 -3.81 -5.24 -8.44
C ARG A 54 -4.68 -6.37 -7.89
N LEU A 55 -4.18 -7.60 -7.87
CA LEU A 55 -4.87 -8.74 -7.26
C LEU A 55 -5.04 -8.50 -5.75
N GLY A 56 -4.00 -8.05 -5.06
CA GLY A 56 -4.06 -7.66 -3.65
C GLY A 56 -5.12 -6.59 -3.40
N LEU A 57 -5.14 -5.53 -4.22
CA LEU A 57 -6.12 -4.45 -4.14
C LEU A 57 -7.56 -4.96 -4.33
N ALA A 58 -7.80 -5.78 -5.34
CA ALA A 58 -9.12 -6.38 -5.57
C ALA A 58 -9.59 -7.20 -4.36
N LEU A 59 -8.70 -8.03 -3.80
CA LEU A 59 -9.00 -8.83 -2.62
C LEU A 59 -9.35 -7.95 -1.41
N ILE A 60 -8.55 -6.93 -1.08
CA ILE A 60 -8.83 -6.09 0.10
C ILE A 60 -10.13 -5.28 -0.04
N ILE A 61 -10.44 -4.79 -1.25
CA ILE A 61 -11.67 -4.03 -1.49
C ILE A 61 -12.88 -4.94 -1.34
N LEU A 62 -12.91 -6.07 -2.06
CA LEU A 62 -14.05 -6.97 -2.05
C LEU A 62 -14.28 -7.55 -0.65
N SER A 63 -13.23 -8.04 -0.01
CA SER A 63 -13.35 -8.59 1.36
C SER A 63 -13.63 -7.51 2.40
N GLY A 64 -13.06 -6.31 2.28
CA GLY A 64 -13.31 -5.19 3.20
C GLY A 64 -14.77 -4.74 3.17
N ILE A 65 -15.34 -4.56 1.97
CA ILE A 65 -16.77 -4.24 1.80
C ILE A 65 -17.64 -5.30 2.46
N VAL A 66 -17.36 -6.58 2.20
CA VAL A 66 -18.16 -7.67 2.78
C VAL A 66 -18.03 -7.71 4.31
N LEU A 67 -16.83 -7.52 4.87
CA LEU A 67 -16.61 -7.51 6.33
C LEU A 67 -17.34 -6.34 7.02
N VAL A 68 -17.32 -5.15 6.43
CA VAL A 68 -18.07 -4.00 6.97
C VAL A 68 -19.57 -4.23 6.84
N TRP A 69 -20.02 -4.78 5.72
CA TRP A 69 -21.43 -5.08 5.47
C TRP A 69 -21.99 -6.11 6.45
N THR A 70 -21.26 -7.21 6.73
CA THR A 70 -21.71 -8.24 7.67
C THR A 70 -21.83 -7.70 9.10
N LEU A 71 -20.90 -6.85 9.52
CA LEU A 71 -20.97 -6.18 10.83
C LEU A 71 -22.17 -5.24 10.91
N TYR A 72 -22.40 -4.44 9.87
CA TYR A 72 -23.55 -3.54 9.80
C TYR A 72 -24.89 -4.29 9.91
N GLN A 73 -25.03 -5.41 9.17
CA GLN A 73 -26.23 -6.26 9.24
C GLN A 73 -26.43 -6.93 10.60
N SER A 74 -25.36 -7.12 11.36
CA SER A 74 -25.41 -7.67 12.72
C SER A 74 -25.77 -6.61 13.77
N GLY A 75 -26.00 -5.35 13.37
CA GLY A 75 -26.23 -4.21 14.26
C GLY A 75 -24.97 -3.64 14.91
N GLU A 76 -23.79 -4.18 14.57
CA GLU A 76 -22.49 -3.78 15.10
C GLU A 76 -21.93 -2.59 14.33
N THR A 77 -22.11 -1.38 14.88
CA THR A 77 -21.70 -0.13 14.21
C THR A 77 -20.28 0.32 14.53
N TRP A 78 -19.57 -0.39 15.42
CA TRP A 78 -18.22 -0.01 15.85
C TRP A 78 -17.22 0.06 14.70
N ALA A 79 -17.42 -0.73 13.64
CA ALA A 79 -16.57 -0.68 12.46
C ALA A 79 -16.68 0.65 11.71
N LEU A 80 -17.85 1.29 11.75
CA LEU A 80 -18.13 2.57 11.09
C LEU A 80 -17.73 3.77 11.94
N THR A 81 -17.58 3.61 13.26
CA THR A 81 -17.21 4.70 14.18
C THR A 81 -15.75 4.62 14.65
N SER A 82 -15.08 3.49 14.45
CA SER A 82 -13.68 3.29 14.82
C SER A 82 -12.76 4.16 13.97
N ALA A 83 -12.07 5.10 14.61
CA ALA A 83 -11.05 5.93 13.98
C ALA A 83 -9.99 5.09 13.23
N LYS A 84 -9.63 3.93 13.78
CA LYS A 84 -8.67 3.02 13.15
C LYS A 84 -9.19 2.44 11.83
N ILE A 85 -10.44 1.96 11.82
CA ILE A 85 -11.02 1.35 10.61
C ILE A 85 -11.26 2.45 9.56
N LEU A 86 -11.82 3.58 9.96
CA LEU A 86 -12.01 4.72 9.06
C LEU A 86 -10.68 5.18 8.43
N THR A 87 -9.61 5.27 9.23
CA THR A 87 -8.26 5.57 8.70
C THR A 87 -7.84 4.53 7.66
N LYS A 88 -8.02 3.24 7.95
CA LYS A 88 -7.66 2.16 7.02
C LYS A 88 -8.45 2.25 5.72
N GLU A 89 -9.74 2.54 5.77
CA GLU A 89 -10.57 2.70 4.57
C GLU A 89 -10.17 3.95 3.75
N ILE A 90 -9.83 5.05 4.42
CA ILE A 90 -9.27 6.25 3.76
C ILE A 90 -7.94 5.90 3.07
N ILE A 91 -7.04 5.18 3.75
CA ILE A 91 -5.77 4.74 3.15
C ILE A 91 -6.03 3.83 1.94
N THR A 92 -6.98 2.90 2.03
CA THR A 92 -7.39 2.06 0.88
C THR A 92 -7.88 2.91 -0.29
N ALA A 93 -8.68 3.95 -0.02
CA ALA A 93 -9.08 4.90 -1.06
C ALA A 93 -7.88 5.64 -1.66
N VAL A 94 -6.89 6.05 -0.84
CA VAL A 94 -5.65 6.66 -1.33
C VAL A 94 -4.84 5.70 -2.21
N ILE A 95 -4.79 4.39 -1.91
CA ILE A 95 -4.15 3.38 -2.79
C ILE A 95 -4.81 3.40 -4.17
N ILE A 96 -6.14 3.40 -4.23
CA ILE A 96 -6.90 3.41 -5.48
C ILE A 96 -6.62 4.71 -6.26
N LEU A 97 -6.72 5.86 -5.58
CA LEU A 97 -6.48 7.16 -6.20
C LEU A 97 -5.04 7.29 -6.71
N ASN A 98 -4.06 6.79 -5.95
CA ASN A 98 -2.66 6.79 -6.36
C ASN A 98 -2.43 5.89 -7.58
N ALA A 99 -3.05 4.69 -7.62
CA ALA A 99 -2.96 3.81 -8.79
C ALA A 99 -3.54 4.46 -10.06
N VAL A 100 -4.67 5.18 -9.93
CA VAL A 100 -5.26 5.97 -11.01
C VAL A 100 -4.33 7.11 -11.42
N ALA A 101 -3.84 7.89 -10.46
CA ALA A 101 -2.94 9.02 -10.71
C ALA A 101 -1.62 8.58 -11.40
N MET A 102 -1.07 7.42 -11.03
CA MET A 102 0.08 6.82 -11.70
C MET A 102 -0.23 6.42 -13.14
N THR A 103 -1.40 5.82 -13.39
CA THR A 103 -1.82 5.38 -14.73
C THR A 103 -1.91 6.56 -15.70
N TYR A 104 -2.43 7.70 -15.24
CA TYR A 104 -2.52 8.93 -16.02
C TYR A 104 -1.30 9.86 -15.90
N ARG A 105 -0.26 9.45 -15.16
CA ARG A 105 0.97 10.24 -14.91
C ARG A 105 0.71 11.63 -14.30
N PHE A 106 -0.32 11.77 -13.45
CA PHE A 106 -0.65 13.03 -12.78
C PHE A 106 0.30 13.39 -11.65
N VAL A 107 1.01 12.40 -11.11
CA VAL A 107 1.95 12.56 -10.00
C VAL A 107 3.34 12.08 -10.41
N PRO A 108 4.41 12.72 -9.92
CA PRO A 108 5.77 12.26 -10.19
C PRO A 108 6.03 10.91 -9.50
N LEU A 109 6.86 10.08 -10.14
CA LEU A 109 7.09 8.70 -9.70
C LEU A 109 7.58 8.60 -8.24
N TRP A 110 8.45 9.52 -7.79
CA TRP A 110 8.98 9.50 -6.42
C TRP A 110 7.88 9.66 -5.36
N LEU A 111 6.89 10.51 -5.62
CA LEU A 111 5.77 10.75 -4.71
C LEU A 111 4.80 9.57 -4.77
N ALA A 112 4.49 9.11 -5.98
CA ALA A 112 3.58 7.99 -6.17
C ALA A 112 4.08 6.69 -5.54
N ALA A 113 5.39 6.44 -5.64
CA ALA A 113 6.13 5.37 -4.96
C ALA A 113 5.97 5.47 -3.44
N ALA A 114 6.30 6.63 -2.86
CA ALA A 114 6.20 6.86 -1.43
C ALA A 114 4.76 6.72 -0.89
N VAL A 115 3.77 7.26 -1.60
CA VAL A 115 2.35 7.10 -1.26
C VAL A 115 1.95 5.63 -1.33
N SER A 116 2.30 4.91 -2.40
CA SER A 116 1.99 3.50 -2.54
C SER A 116 2.58 2.66 -1.40
N PHE A 117 3.90 2.78 -1.18
CA PHE A 117 4.63 2.04 -0.15
C PHE A 117 4.05 2.31 1.25
N THR A 118 3.88 3.59 1.60
CA THR A 118 3.36 3.99 2.91
C THR A 118 1.92 3.54 3.12
N SER A 119 1.09 3.58 2.07
CA SER A 119 -0.32 3.19 2.19
C SER A 119 -0.50 1.70 2.39
N TRP A 120 0.25 0.88 1.66
CA TRP A 120 0.19 -0.58 1.83
C TRP A 120 0.71 -1.02 3.20
N TRP A 121 1.86 -0.48 3.62
CA TRP A 121 2.38 -0.74 4.96
C TRP A 121 1.48 -0.16 6.05
N GLY A 122 0.92 1.03 5.87
CA GLY A 122 -0.02 1.65 6.79
C GLY A 122 -1.29 0.82 6.98
N ALA A 123 -1.91 0.36 5.89
CA ALA A 123 -3.07 -0.52 5.94
C ALA A 123 -2.76 -1.86 6.65
N THR A 124 -1.57 -2.42 6.40
CA THR A 124 -1.09 -3.63 7.07
C THR A 124 -0.92 -3.41 8.57
N LEU A 125 -0.18 -2.37 8.98
CA LEU A 125 0.09 -2.08 10.38
C LEU A 125 -1.19 -1.76 11.16
N LEU A 126 -2.12 -1.00 10.58
CA LEU A 126 -3.43 -0.75 11.19
C LEU A 126 -4.27 -2.04 11.31
N GLY A 127 -4.10 -2.98 10.38
CA GLY A 127 -4.73 -4.30 10.43
C GLY A 127 -4.14 -5.23 11.49
N LEU A 128 -2.83 -5.16 11.72
CA LEU A 128 -2.12 -6.00 12.70
C LEU A 128 -2.20 -5.46 14.13
N THR A 129 -2.35 -4.14 14.29
CA THR A 129 -2.39 -3.51 15.61
C THR A 129 -3.75 -3.64 16.27
N GLY A 130 -3.75 -3.68 17.61
CA GLY A 130 -4.95 -3.68 18.45
C GLY A 130 -5.70 -2.34 18.43
N ARG A 131 -6.33 -1.97 19.55
CA ARG A 131 -6.89 -0.63 19.75
C ARG A 131 -5.77 0.30 20.21
N LEU A 132 -5.53 1.38 19.49
CA LEU A 132 -4.63 2.45 19.92
C LEU A 132 -5.46 3.68 20.30
N PRO A 133 -5.04 4.48 21.28
CA PRO A 133 -5.80 5.62 21.80
C PRO A 133 -5.63 6.87 20.93
N PHE A 134 -5.63 6.72 19.60
CA PHE A 134 -5.49 7.82 18.65
C PHE A 134 -6.83 8.16 18.01
N THR A 135 -7.05 9.46 17.83
CA THR A 135 -8.14 10.04 17.06
C THR A 135 -7.89 9.87 15.56
N LEU A 136 -8.96 10.02 14.76
CA LEU A 136 -8.86 9.96 13.30
C LEU A 136 -7.85 10.99 12.75
N VAL A 137 -7.83 12.20 13.31
CA VAL A 137 -6.93 13.27 12.87
C VAL A 137 -5.47 12.91 13.16
N GLU A 138 -5.17 12.34 14.32
CA GLU A 138 -3.81 11.92 14.68
C GLU A 138 -3.31 10.80 13.76
N TYR A 139 -4.17 9.83 13.45
CA TYR A 139 -3.84 8.79 12.48
C TYR A 139 -3.55 9.35 11.08
N LEU A 140 -4.40 10.24 10.57
CA LEU A 140 -4.21 10.85 9.26
C LEU A 140 -2.98 11.76 9.21
N PHE A 141 -2.74 12.53 10.27
CA PHE A 141 -1.53 13.34 10.40
C PHE A 141 -0.28 12.46 10.39
N GLY A 142 -0.26 11.40 11.20
CA GLY A 142 0.85 10.44 11.24
C GLY A 142 1.06 9.76 9.88
N TYR A 143 -0.01 9.42 9.18
CA TYR A 143 0.04 8.86 7.83
C TYR A 143 0.65 9.83 6.81
N VAL A 144 0.24 11.10 6.81
CA VAL A 144 0.83 12.12 5.93
C VAL A 144 2.31 12.34 6.23
N VAL A 145 2.69 12.44 7.51
CA VAL A 145 4.10 12.53 7.92
C VAL A 145 4.88 11.30 7.43
N ALA A 146 4.31 10.10 7.59
CA ALA A 146 4.93 8.86 7.15
C ALA A 146 5.18 8.83 5.64
N ILE A 147 4.29 9.40 4.82
CA ILE A 147 4.50 9.50 3.36
C ILE A 147 5.76 10.31 3.06
N PHE A 148 5.93 11.47 3.69
CA PHE A 148 7.10 12.33 3.44
C PHE A 148 8.39 11.73 4.00
N VAL A 149 8.32 11.07 5.16
CA VAL A 149 9.45 10.31 5.71
C VAL A 149 9.86 9.19 4.76
N ALA A 150 8.90 8.40 4.27
CA ALA A 150 9.17 7.33 3.31
C ALA A 150 9.75 7.89 1.99
N ALA A 151 9.21 8.99 1.48
CA ALA A 151 9.75 9.67 0.30
C ALA A 151 11.21 10.08 0.51
N GLY A 152 11.54 10.65 1.67
CA GLY A 152 12.91 11.02 2.04
C GLY A 152 13.85 9.81 2.09
N ILE A 153 13.43 8.73 2.77
CA ILE A 153 14.21 7.49 2.89
C ILE A 153 14.44 6.88 1.50
N LEU A 154 13.39 6.73 0.69
CA LEU A 154 13.50 6.17 -0.66
C LEU A 154 14.42 7.00 -1.55
N GLN A 155 14.37 8.33 -1.44
CA GLN A 155 15.26 9.21 -2.18
C GLN A 155 16.73 9.06 -1.73
N LEU A 156 16.98 8.91 -0.43
CA LEU A 156 18.33 8.65 0.10
C LEU A 156 18.85 7.30 -0.36
N MET A 157 18.02 6.26 -0.35
CA MET A 157 18.37 4.93 -0.85
C MET A 157 18.75 4.98 -2.34
N ARG A 158 17.98 5.69 -3.17
CA ARG A 158 18.29 5.89 -4.60
C ARG A 158 19.65 6.54 -4.81
N LYS A 159 19.95 7.59 -4.05
CA LYS A 159 21.26 8.27 -4.12
C LYS A 159 22.41 7.37 -3.67
N TRP A 160 22.21 6.60 -2.61
CA TRP A 160 23.24 5.70 -2.08
C TRP A 160 23.58 4.59 -3.07
N ILE A 161 22.57 3.97 -3.68
CA ILE A 161 22.76 2.93 -4.71
C ILE A 161 23.51 3.50 -5.92
N ALA A 162 23.15 4.70 -6.39
CA ALA A 162 23.84 5.36 -7.50
C ALA A 162 25.30 5.76 -7.15
N GLY A 163 25.56 6.17 -5.91
CA GLY A 163 26.90 6.60 -5.47
C GLY A 163 27.87 5.45 -5.18
N ALA A 164 27.38 4.29 -4.72
CA ALA A 164 28.20 3.11 -4.43
C ALA A 164 28.90 2.54 -5.69
N GLU A 165 28.32 2.76 -6.86
CA GLU A 165 28.83 2.23 -8.13
C GLU A 165 29.93 3.10 -8.75
N GLN A 166 29.97 4.41 -8.47
CA GLN A 166 31.07 5.28 -8.93
C GLN A 166 32.39 4.99 -8.20
N ALA A 167 32.36 4.21 -7.12
CA ALA A 167 33.50 3.84 -6.30
C ALA A 167 34.08 2.44 -6.61
N THR A 168 33.46 1.69 -7.54
CA THR A 168 33.88 0.35 -8.00
C THR A 168 34.35 0.39 -9.45
#